data_AF-A0A1M6JEU1-F1
#
_entry.id   AF-A0A1M6JEU1-F1
#
_cell.length_a   1.000
_cell.length_b   1.000
_cell.length_c   1.000
_cell.angle_alpha   90.00
_cell.angle_beta   90.00
_cell.angle_gamma   90.00
#
_symmetry.space_group_name_H-M   'P 1'
#
loop_
_entity.id
_entity.type
_entity.pdbx_description
1 polymer ?
#
loop_
_entity_poly.entity_id
_entity_poly.type
_entity_poly.pdbx_seq_one_letter_code
_entity_poly.pdbx_strand_id
1 'polypeptide(L)'
;MKSYDASFINEEFKIHKIKRAYEGLSYIRVSNSGKAFAYLWNKKYFFETAKGRYSGKRSLEAATNIFMGLISVHQNFECDGAYYYVNVNEGKWKWIEKSSENPFKKK
;
A
#
# COMPACT_ATOMS: atom_id res chain seq x y z
N MET A 1 2.41 -13.02 15.54
CA MET A 1 2.25 -11.56 15.38
C MET A 1 0.87 -11.18 15.89
N LYS A 2 0.74 -10.14 16.73
CA LYS A 2 -0.57 -9.66 17.18
C LYS A 2 -1.21 -8.82 16.08
N SER A 3 -2.50 -9.06 15.80
CA SER A 3 -3.31 -8.25 14.88
C SER A 3 -4.29 -7.39 15.66
N TYR A 4 -4.56 -6.19 15.17
CA TYR A 4 -5.39 -5.17 15.81
C TYR A 4 -6.56 -4.82 14.90
N ASP A 5 -7.67 -4.37 15.51
CA ASP A 5 -8.80 -3.82 14.76
C ASP A 5 -8.37 -2.57 13.98
N ALA A 6 -8.88 -2.45 12.75
CA ALA A 6 -8.61 -1.31 11.89
C ALA A 6 -9.90 -0.76 11.27
N SER A 7 -10.97 -0.68 12.05
CA SER A 7 -12.27 -0.12 11.64
C SER A 7 -12.19 1.33 11.13
N PHE A 8 -11.15 2.08 11.51
CA PHE A 8 -10.87 3.43 11.00
C PHE A 8 -10.42 3.46 9.52
N ILE A 9 -10.12 2.32 8.91
CA ILE A 9 -9.73 2.28 7.50
C ILE A 9 -10.95 2.53 6.61
N ASN A 10 -11.06 3.78 6.18
CA ASN A 10 -12.02 4.23 5.19
C ASN A 10 -11.29 4.75 3.94
N GLU A 11 -12.05 5.32 3.01
CA GLU A 11 -11.51 5.89 1.78
C GLU A 11 -10.57 7.08 2.04
N GLU A 12 -10.96 7.99 2.93
CA GLU A 12 -10.15 9.16 3.29
C GLU A 12 -8.79 8.76 3.86
N PHE A 13 -8.75 7.75 4.74
CA PHE A 13 -7.51 7.21 5.29
C PHE A 13 -6.59 6.69 4.19
N LYS A 14 -7.14 5.92 3.23
CA LYS A 14 -6.36 5.36 2.11
C LYS A 14 -5.81 6.47 1.21
N ILE A 15 -6.65 7.44 0.84
CA ILE A 15 -6.24 8.59 0.03
C ILE A 15 -5.14 9.39 0.75
N HIS A 16 -5.30 9.63 2.05
CA HIS A 16 -4.30 10.33 2.85
C HIS A 16 -2.95 9.60 2.85
N LYS A 17 -2.94 8.27 3.03
CA LYS A 17 -1.71 7.48 2.97
C LYS A 17 -1.06 7.49 1.59
N ILE A 18 -1.86 7.41 0.52
CA ILE A 18 -1.36 7.52 -0.87
C ILE A 18 -0.72 8.89 -1.11
N LYS A 19 -1.36 9.98 -0.67
CA LYS A 19 -0.82 11.34 -0.81
C LYS A 19 0.52 11.51 -0.10
N ARG A 20 0.62 11.06 1.15
CA ARG A 20 1.90 11.09 1.90
C ARG A 20 2.99 10.27 1.21
N ALA A 21 2.64 9.11 0.66
CA ALA A 21 3.57 8.28 -0.08
C ALA A 21 4.04 8.96 -1.37
N TYR A 22 3.12 9.58 -2.10
CA TYR A 22 3.41 10.36 -3.30
C TYR A 22 4.36 11.54 -3.02
N GLU A 23 4.18 12.23 -1.90
CA GLU A 23 5.03 13.33 -1.42
C GLU A 23 6.38 12.85 -0.85
N GLY A 24 6.59 11.53 -0.72
CA GLY A 24 7.83 10.95 -0.19
C GLY A 24 7.95 10.97 1.34
N LEU A 25 6.90 11.40 2.04
CA LEU A 25 6.81 11.46 3.52
C LEU A 25 6.53 10.10 4.16
N SER A 26 6.08 9.15 3.35
CA SER A 26 5.74 7.77 3.71
C SER A 26 5.96 6.89 2.48
N TYR A 27 5.61 5.62 2.53
CA TYR A 27 5.48 4.75 1.37
C TYR A 27 4.13 4.04 1.41
N ILE A 28 3.66 3.56 0.27
CA ILE A 28 2.54 2.61 0.23
C ILE A 28 2.89 1.44 -0.68
N ARG A 29 2.58 0.24 -0.23
CA ARG A 29 2.80 -1.02 -0.96
C ARG A 29 1.51 -1.83 -0.96
N VAL A 30 1.17 -2.45 -2.08
CA VAL A 30 0.12 -3.47 -2.15
C VAL A 30 0.77 -4.80 -2.49
N SER A 31 0.34 -5.87 -1.82
CA SER A 31 0.85 -7.22 -2.05
C SER A 31 -0.19 -8.07 -2.77
N ASN A 32 0.27 -8.92 -3.69
CA ASN A 32 -0.54 -9.97 -4.30
C ASN A 32 -0.01 -11.32 -3.82
N SER A 33 -0.83 -12.07 -3.09
CA SER A 33 -0.47 -13.40 -2.56
C SER A 33 0.85 -13.40 -1.75
N GLY A 34 1.07 -12.37 -0.94
CA GLY A 34 2.27 -12.21 -0.11
C GLY A 34 3.52 -11.67 -0.83
N LYS A 35 3.49 -11.50 -2.16
CA LYS A 35 4.58 -10.89 -2.94
C LYS A 35 4.31 -9.40 -3.17
N ALA A 36 5.36 -8.56 -3.13
CA ALA A 36 5.25 -7.14 -3.44
C ALA A 36 4.69 -6.98 -4.86
N PHE A 37 3.50 -6.40 -5.00
CA PHE A 37 2.84 -6.26 -6.29
C PHE A 37 2.88 -4.82 -6.80
N ALA A 38 2.68 -3.84 -5.92
CA ALA A 38 2.81 -2.43 -6.26
C ALA A 38 3.42 -1.63 -5.13
N TYR A 39 4.09 -0.53 -5.46
CA TYR A 39 4.75 0.36 -4.52
C TYR A 39 4.71 1.80 -5.02
N LEU A 40 4.54 2.76 -4.11
CA LEU A 40 4.60 4.19 -4.39
C LEU A 40 5.43 4.89 -3.32
N TRP A 41 6.37 5.71 -3.78
CA TRP A 41 7.19 6.59 -2.95
C TRP A 41 7.74 7.75 -3.79
N ASN A 42 7.59 8.98 -3.30
CA ASN A 42 8.19 10.17 -3.89
C ASN A 42 7.94 10.27 -5.42
N LYS A 43 6.66 10.27 -5.79
CA LYS A 43 6.15 10.30 -7.19
C LYS A 43 6.54 9.11 -8.06
N LYS A 44 7.38 8.20 -7.58
CA LYS A 44 7.79 6.99 -8.28
C LYS A 44 6.88 5.85 -7.87
N TYR A 45 6.29 5.21 -8.87
CA TYR A 45 5.54 3.98 -8.65
C TYR A 45 6.23 2.81 -9.35
N PHE A 46 6.01 1.63 -8.81
CA PHE A 46 6.44 0.34 -9.35
C PHE A 46 5.24 -0.60 -9.24
N PHE A 47 4.99 -1.42 -10.25
CA PHE A 47 4.15 -2.60 -10.10
C PHE A 47 4.65 -3.78 -10.93
N GLU A 48 4.47 -4.99 -10.42
CA GLU A 48 4.93 -6.24 -11.00
C GLU A 48 3.74 -7.04 -11.51
N THR A 49 3.79 -7.46 -12.76
CA THR A 49 2.76 -8.32 -13.37
C THR A 49 3.39 -9.59 -13.92
N ALA A 50 2.57 -10.55 -14.35
CA ALA A 50 3.05 -11.72 -15.10
C ALA A 50 3.84 -11.35 -16.38
N LYS A 51 3.61 -10.16 -16.94
CA LYS A 51 4.29 -9.65 -18.14
C LYS A 51 5.58 -8.87 -17.84
N GLY A 52 5.91 -8.71 -16.55
CA GLY A 52 7.11 -8.01 -16.11
C GLY A 52 6.83 -6.83 -15.18
N ARG A 53 7.90 -6.07 -14.92
CA ARG A 53 7.93 -4.94 -13.99
C ARG A 53 7.74 -3.62 -14.74
N TYR A 54 6.79 -2.82 -14.27
CA TYR A 54 6.53 -1.49 -14.77
C TYR A 54 6.87 -0.45 -13.70
N SER A 55 7.52 0.63 -14.10
CA SER A 55 7.84 1.75 -13.20
C SER A 55 7.77 3.08 -13.95
N GLY A 56 7.42 4.15 -13.24
CA GLY A 56 7.40 5.48 -13.85
C GLY A 56 7.04 6.57 -12.85
N LYS A 57 6.74 7.76 -13.39
CA LYS A 57 6.13 8.88 -12.66
C LYS A 57 4.71 9.08 -13.18
N ARG A 58 3.78 9.41 -12.28
CA ARG A 58 2.38 9.72 -12.59
C ARG A 58 1.95 10.97 -11.84
N SER A 59 0.83 11.58 -12.24
CA SER A 59 0.16 12.59 -11.43
C SER A 59 -0.34 11.97 -10.12
N LEU A 60 -0.60 12.82 -9.12
CA LEU A 60 -1.19 12.38 -7.85
C LEU A 60 -2.54 11.68 -8.10
N GLU A 61 -3.40 12.26 -8.94
CA GLU A 61 -4.70 11.69 -9.30
C GLU A 61 -4.57 10.27 -9.88
N ALA A 62 -3.69 10.09 -10.87
CA ALA A 62 -3.47 8.78 -11.47
C ALA A 62 -2.89 7.76 -10.46
N ALA A 63 -1.97 8.20 -9.59
CA ALA A 63 -1.44 7.35 -8.53
C ALA A 63 -2.53 6.94 -7.52
N THR A 64 -3.39 7.88 -7.10
CA THR A 64 -4.53 7.60 -6.22
C THR A 64 -5.48 6.59 -6.84
N ASN A 65 -5.90 6.79 -8.09
CA ASN A 65 -6.81 5.88 -8.78
C ASN A 65 -6.23 4.46 -8.89
N ILE A 66 -4.95 4.33 -9.25
CA ILE A 66 -4.28 3.04 -9.33
C ILE A 66 -4.25 2.36 -7.96
N PHE A 67 -3.75 3.02 -6.92
CA PHE A 67 -3.57 2.40 -5.62
C PHE A 67 -4.90 2.10 -4.92
N MET A 68 -5.90 2.97 -5.06
CA MET A 68 -7.26 2.70 -4.57
C MET A 68 -7.85 1.44 -5.23
N GLY A 69 -7.70 1.30 -6.55
CA GLY A 69 -8.13 0.10 -7.27
C GLY A 69 -7.41 -1.16 -6.78
N LEU A 70 -6.08 -1.10 -6.62
CA LEU A 70 -5.29 -2.24 -6.13
C LEU A 70 -5.64 -2.62 -4.69
N ILE A 71 -5.84 -1.64 -3.81
CA ILE A 71 -6.26 -1.88 -2.43
C ILE A 71 -7.65 -2.51 -2.39
N SER A 72 -8.56 -2.10 -3.28
CA SER A 72 -9.90 -2.67 -3.36
C SER A 72 -9.85 -4.15 -3.80
N VAL A 73 -9.09 -4.45 -4.86
CA VAL A 73 -8.96 -5.81 -5.41
C VAL A 73 -8.23 -6.75 -4.46
N HIS A 74 -7.10 -6.32 -3.91
CA HIS A 74 -6.26 -7.19 -3.07
C HIS A 74 -6.59 -7.11 -1.59
N GLN A 75 -7.44 -6.16 -1.18
CA GLN A 75 -7.88 -5.96 0.19
C GLN A 75 -6.72 -5.87 1.20
N ASN A 76 -5.60 -5.30 0.77
CA ASN A 76 -4.43 -5.08 1.62
C ASN A 76 -3.59 -3.90 1.16
N PHE A 77 -2.80 -3.36 2.08
CA PHE A 77 -1.69 -2.47 1.80
C PHE A 77 -0.75 -2.39 3.01
N GLU A 78 0.48 -1.96 2.77
CA GLU A 78 1.48 -1.67 3.79
C GLU A 78 1.89 -0.21 3.68
N CYS A 79 1.95 0.49 4.80
CA CYS A 79 2.55 1.82 4.91
C CYS A 79 3.02 2.07 6.33
N ASP A 80 4.03 2.93 6.50
CA ASP A 80 4.50 3.39 7.82
C ASP A 80 4.84 2.26 8.82
N GLY A 81 5.33 1.10 8.34
CA GLY A 81 5.62 -0.04 9.22
C GLY A 81 4.36 -0.77 9.73
N ALA A 82 3.22 -0.60 9.08
CA ALA A 82 2.00 -1.35 9.36
C ALA A 82 1.50 -2.03 8.09
N TYR A 83 1.07 -3.30 8.20
CA TYR A 83 0.37 -4.01 7.15
C TYR A 83 -1.11 -4.11 7.50
N TYR A 84 -1.93 -3.53 6.64
CA TYR A 84 -3.37 -3.49 6.72
C TYR A 84 -3.96 -4.52 5.77
N TYR A 85 -4.95 -5.28 6.23
CA TYR A 85 -5.61 -6.31 5.42
C TYR A 85 -7.05 -6.54 5.87
N VAL A 86 -7.91 -7.00 4.95
CA VAL A 86 -9.22 -7.52 5.31
C VAL A 86 -9.07 -8.96 5.80
N ASN A 87 -9.53 -9.24 7.01
CA ASN A 87 -9.60 -10.58 7.54
C ASN A 87 -10.72 -11.35 6.81
N VAL A 88 -10.38 -12.42 6.12
CA VAL A 88 -11.32 -13.21 5.30
C VAL A 88 -12.47 -13.83 6.09
N ASN A 89 -12.27 -14.13 7.37
CA ASN A 89 -13.30 -14.75 8.21
C ASN A 89 -14.29 -13.71 8.75
N GLU A 90 -13.86 -12.46 8.92
CA GLU A 90 -14.65 -11.40 9.57
C GLU A 90 -15.14 -10.33 8.59
N GLY A 91 -14.56 -10.25 7.39
CA GLY A 91 -14.80 -9.17 6.43
C GLY A 91 -14.35 -7.79 6.92
N LYS A 92 -13.54 -7.73 7.98
CA LYS A 92 -13.12 -6.49 8.64
C LYS A 92 -11.65 -6.20 8.41
N TRP A 93 -11.33 -4.92 8.30
CA TRP A 93 -9.94 -4.47 8.26
C TRP A 93 -9.25 -4.72 9.60
N LYS A 94 -8.06 -5.29 9.52
CA LYS A 94 -7.11 -5.46 10.61
C LYS A 94 -5.77 -4.91 10.20
N TRP A 95 -4.91 -4.70 11.19
CA TRP A 95 -3.52 -4.36 10.94
C TRP A 95 -2.56 -5.09 11.86
N ILE A 96 -1.33 -5.24 11.39
CA ILE A 96 -0.22 -5.85 12.12
C ILE A 96 1.01 -4.98 11.92
N GLU A 97 1.86 -4.92 12.95
CA GLU A 97 3.13 -4.19 12.87
C GLU A 97 4.13 -4.93 11.98
N LYS A 98 4.86 -4.19 11.14
CA LYS A 98 5.87 -4.67 10.22
C LYS A 98 7.16 -3.90 10.44
N SER A 99 8.30 -4.58 10.32
CA SER A 99 9.59 -3.89 10.30
C SER A 99 9.59 -2.83 9.19
N SER A 100 9.82 -1.58 9.56
CA SER A 100 9.65 -0.38 8.72
C SER A 100 10.75 -0.18 7.67
N GLU A 101 11.22 -1.25 7.05
CA GLU A 101 12.24 -1.20 6.02
C GLU A 101 11.62 -0.69 4.71
N ASN A 102 11.76 0.61 4.46
CA ASN A 102 11.51 1.18 3.14
C ASN A 102 12.60 0.65 2.18
N PRO A 103 12.25 -0.16 1.15
CA PRO A 103 13.24 -0.80 0.28
C PRO A 103 14.04 0.20 -0.59
N PHE A 104 13.67 1.48 -0.59
CA PHE A 104 14.35 2.56 -1.30
C PHE A 104 15.15 3.50 -0.39
N LYS A 105 15.01 3.40 0.94
CA LYS A 105 16.00 3.96 1.87
C LYS A 105 17.13 2.95 2.02
N LYS A 106 17.98 2.82 0.99
CA LYS A 106 19.32 2.29 1.24
C LYS A 106 20.05 3.31 2.13
N LYS A 107 20.60 2.83 3.26
CA LYS A 107 21.58 3.56 4.07
C LYS A 107 22.78 3.94 3.20
#